data_AF-K2DPP0-F1
#
_entry.id   AF-K2DPP0-F1
#
_cell.length_a   1.000
_cell.length_b   1.000
_cell.length_c   1.000
_cell.angle_alpha   90.00
_cell.angle_beta   90.00
_cell.angle_gamma   90.00
#
_symmetry.space_group_name_H-M   'P 1'
#
loop_
_entity.id
_entity.type
_entity.pdbx_description
1 polymer ?
#
loop_
_entity_poly.entity_id
_entity_poly.type
_entity_poly.pdbx_seq_one_letter_code
_entity_poly.pdbx_strand_id
1 'polypeptide(L)'
;MGGKAAGLGEVAEIFGKEFVGDAVVVTSECVTRWLNDQGKLQELVNQLVKEEDVNKKLRLAEKIRSGLARLVFSDIVVDKVVGQIKGSSFAVRSSSFDEDTLVNGTAAGIYESEIGVTREELGVKLVEVISSFFSEKAVSYRHLHGLSDEPVFAVVVQEYISGSGG
;
A
#
# COMPACT_ATOMS: atom_id res chain seq x y z
N MET A 1 -18.38 -6.65 -14.80
CA MET A 1 -17.95 -8.04 -14.60
C MET A 1 -16.45 -8.00 -14.33
N GLY A 2 -15.97 -8.72 -13.31
CA GLY A 2 -14.55 -8.81 -12.97
C GLY A 2 -14.14 -7.86 -11.84
N GLY A 3 -13.50 -8.37 -10.80
CA GLY A 3 -12.99 -7.56 -9.68
C GLY A 3 -12.78 -8.34 -8.38
N LYS A 4 -13.44 -9.50 -8.21
CA LYS A 4 -13.21 -10.39 -7.06
C LYS A 4 -12.23 -11.54 -7.31
N ALA A 5 -11.90 -11.83 -8.57
CA ALA A 5 -11.07 -12.97 -8.95
C ALA A 5 -9.68 -12.59 -9.49
N ALA A 6 -9.41 -11.30 -9.74
CA ALA A 6 -8.13 -10.85 -10.33
C ALA A 6 -7.00 -10.79 -9.29
N GLY A 7 -7.29 -10.33 -8.07
CA GLY A 7 -6.24 -10.03 -7.08
C GLY A 7 -5.34 -11.21 -6.71
N LEU A 8 -5.90 -12.39 -6.48
CA LEU A 8 -5.10 -13.58 -6.11
C LEU A 8 -4.34 -14.19 -7.29
N GLY A 9 -4.95 -14.22 -8.49
CA GLY A 9 -4.34 -14.80 -9.68
C GLY A 9 -3.19 -13.94 -10.21
N GLU A 10 -3.39 -12.63 -10.26
CA GLU A 10 -2.41 -11.65 -10.72
C GLU A 10 -1.24 -11.52 -9.72
N VAL A 11 -1.52 -11.56 -8.42
CA VAL A 11 -0.46 -11.60 -7.38
C VAL A 11 0.31 -12.91 -7.39
N ALA A 12 -0.30 -14.05 -7.75
CA ALA A 12 0.43 -15.31 -7.92
C ALA A 12 1.34 -15.34 -9.16
N GLU A 13 0.99 -14.60 -10.20
CA GLU A 13 1.83 -14.40 -11.37
C GLU A 13 3.00 -13.46 -11.07
N ILE A 14 2.79 -12.41 -10.26
CA ILE A 14 3.80 -11.40 -9.93
C ILE A 14 4.77 -11.90 -8.83
N PHE A 15 4.25 -12.39 -7.70
CA PHE A 15 5.05 -12.76 -6.52
C PHE A 15 5.41 -14.25 -6.46
N GLY A 16 4.86 -15.06 -7.35
CA GLY A 16 5.02 -16.51 -7.36
C GLY A 16 4.14 -17.20 -6.30
N LYS A 17 3.62 -18.39 -6.64
CA LYS A 17 2.65 -19.13 -5.82
C LYS A 17 3.11 -19.43 -4.39
N GLU A 18 4.42 -19.52 -4.14
CA GLU A 18 4.99 -19.73 -2.80
C GLU A 18 4.80 -18.52 -1.86
N PHE A 19 4.78 -17.29 -2.39
CA PHE A 19 4.59 -16.07 -1.60
C PHE A 19 3.11 -15.69 -1.42
N VAL A 20 2.20 -16.29 -2.19
CA VAL A 20 0.78 -15.89 -2.18
C VAL A 20 -0.03 -16.50 -1.05
N GLY A 21 0.27 -17.71 -0.57
CA GLY A 21 -0.43 -18.32 0.58
C GLY A 21 -1.97 -18.10 0.59
N ASP A 22 -2.56 -18.05 1.79
CA ASP A 22 -3.93 -17.54 2.00
C ASP A 22 -3.88 -15.99 2.14
N ALA A 23 -3.33 -15.26 1.16
CA ALA A 23 -3.27 -13.79 1.16
C ALA A 23 -4.52 -13.13 0.55
N VAL A 24 -4.74 -11.86 0.90
CA VAL A 24 -5.80 -11.00 0.39
C VAL A 24 -5.17 -9.71 -0.11
N VAL A 25 -5.64 -9.22 -1.26
CA VAL A 25 -5.10 -8.01 -1.88
C VAL A 25 -6.12 -6.89 -1.76
N VAL A 26 -5.72 -5.80 -1.11
CA VAL A 26 -6.38 -4.50 -1.22
C VAL A 26 -5.87 -3.88 -2.52
N THR A 27 -6.69 -3.94 -3.56
CA THR A 27 -6.30 -3.53 -4.92
C THR A 27 -6.00 -2.04 -5.01
N SER A 28 -5.23 -1.64 -6.02
CA SER A 28 -5.01 -0.23 -6.36
C SER A 28 -6.32 0.53 -6.56
N GLU A 29 -7.30 -0.06 -7.25
CA GLU A 29 -8.65 0.49 -7.39
C GLU A 29 -9.31 0.83 -6.03
N CYS A 30 -9.15 -0.05 -5.03
CA CYS A 30 -9.67 0.16 -3.68
C CYS A 30 -8.97 1.33 -2.99
N VAL A 31 -7.63 1.38 -3.07
CA VAL A 31 -6.82 2.47 -2.50
C VAL A 31 -7.14 3.80 -3.18
N THR A 32 -7.18 3.84 -4.51
CA THR A 32 -7.52 5.04 -5.29
C THR A 32 -8.92 5.54 -4.95
N ARG A 33 -9.91 4.65 -4.91
CA ARG A 33 -11.28 5.03 -4.50
C ARG A 33 -11.32 5.56 -3.07
N TRP A 34 -10.65 4.89 -2.15
CA TRP A 34 -10.59 5.32 -0.75
C TRP A 34 -9.95 6.70 -0.59
N LEU A 35 -8.86 6.99 -1.32
CA LEU A 35 -8.22 8.31 -1.35
C LEU A 35 -9.15 9.38 -1.95
N ASN A 36 -9.85 9.06 -3.04
CA ASN A 36 -10.81 9.95 -3.68
C ASN A 36 -11.94 10.39 -2.74
N ASP A 37 -12.36 9.51 -1.83
CA ASP A 37 -13.41 9.78 -0.85
C ASP A 37 -12.96 10.75 0.27
N GLN A 38 -11.66 11.10 0.36
CA GLN A 38 -11.10 11.95 1.42
C GLN A 38 -11.09 13.46 1.10
N GLY A 39 -11.77 13.90 0.03
CA GLY A 39 -11.98 15.31 -0.30
C GLY A 39 -10.68 16.12 -0.43
N LYS A 40 -10.39 16.98 0.56
CA LYS A 40 -9.17 17.82 0.58
C LYS A 40 -7.87 17.03 0.45
N LEU A 41 -7.84 15.79 0.94
CA LEU A 41 -6.65 14.95 0.79
C LEU A 41 -6.43 14.56 -0.67
N GLN A 42 -7.49 14.24 -1.41
CA GLN A 42 -7.41 13.96 -2.85
C GLN A 42 -6.93 15.19 -3.63
N GLU A 43 -7.33 16.40 -3.23
CA GLU A 43 -6.85 17.63 -3.85
C GLU A 43 -5.32 17.80 -3.69
N LEU A 44 -4.76 17.41 -2.55
CA LEU A 44 -3.32 17.42 -2.31
C LEU A 44 -2.60 16.36 -3.16
N VAL A 45 -3.17 15.15 -3.27
CA VAL A 45 -2.66 14.10 -4.16
C VAL A 45 -2.63 14.58 -5.62
N ASN A 46 -3.73 15.19 -6.09
CA ASN A 46 -3.80 15.75 -7.44
C ASN A 46 -2.78 16.87 -7.70
N GLN A 47 -2.44 17.66 -6.67
CA GLN A 47 -1.37 18.66 -6.75
C GLN A 47 0.00 18.00 -6.82
N LEU A 48 0.25 16.96 -6.02
CA LEU A 48 1.52 16.23 -6.02
C LEU A 48 1.83 15.64 -7.40
N VAL A 49 0.84 14.99 -8.03
CA VAL A 49 0.97 14.35 -9.35
C VAL A 49 1.37 15.33 -10.45
N LYS A 50 0.96 16.60 -10.35
CA LYS A 50 1.22 17.64 -11.36
C LYS A 50 2.43 18.52 -11.07
N GLU A 51 3.03 18.37 -9.89
CA GLU A 51 4.16 19.19 -9.49
C GLU A 51 5.45 18.65 -10.11
N GLU A 52 6.38 19.54 -10.45
CA GLU A 52 7.69 19.17 -11.00
C GLU A 52 8.82 19.52 -10.03
N ASP A 53 8.62 20.53 -9.18
CA ASP A 53 9.58 20.95 -8.16
C ASP A 53 9.62 19.96 -6.98
N VAL A 54 10.76 19.31 -6.78
CA VAL A 54 10.95 18.31 -5.72
C VAL A 54 10.68 18.87 -4.31
N ASN A 55 11.06 20.12 -4.02
CA ASN A 55 10.83 20.69 -2.69
C ASN A 55 9.34 20.90 -2.42
N LYS A 56 8.58 21.28 -3.44
CA LYS A 56 7.13 21.38 -3.34
C LYS A 56 6.47 20.00 -3.25
N LYS A 57 6.95 19.01 -4.00
CA LYS A 57 6.50 17.61 -3.88
C LYS A 57 6.63 17.11 -2.45
N LEU A 58 7.81 17.30 -1.83
CA LEU A 58 8.07 16.87 -0.46
C LEU A 58 7.13 17.54 0.55
N ARG A 59 6.85 18.84 0.39
CA ARG A 59 5.88 19.56 1.24
C ARG A 59 4.44 19.08 1.05
N LEU A 60 4.04 18.76 -0.18
CA LEU A 60 2.72 18.19 -0.47
C LEU A 60 2.60 16.79 0.15
N ALA A 61 3.63 15.97 -0.02
CA ALA A 61 3.71 14.63 0.54
C ALA A 61 3.62 14.62 2.07
N GLU A 62 4.32 15.53 2.76
CA GLU A 62 4.21 15.69 4.22
C GLU A 62 2.78 16.04 4.67
N LYS A 63 2.10 16.94 3.95
CA LYS A 63 0.70 17.30 4.23
C LYS A 63 -0.24 16.11 4.01
N ILE A 64 -0.02 15.35 2.93
CA ILE A 64 -0.79 14.13 2.63
C ILE A 64 -0.62 13.12 3.77
N ARG A 65 0.62 12.82 4.16
CA ARG A 65 0.90 11.90 5.28
C ARG A 65 0.28 12.35 6.60
N SER A 66 0.34 13.65 6.89
CA SER A 66 -0.28 14.23 8.09
C SER A 66 -1.81 14.09 8.09
N GLY A 67 -2.44 14.14 6.90
CA GLY A 67 -3.86 13.87 6.73
C GLY A 67 -4.19 12.39 6.91
N LEU A 68 -3.41 11.52 6.27
CA LEU A 68 -3.56 10.05 6.36
C LEU A 68 -3.42 9.53 7.78
N ALA A 69 -2.50 10.08 8.59
CA ALA A 69 -2.25 9.65 9.97
C ALA A 69 -3.48 9.75 10.91
N ARG A 70 -4.56 10.41 10.47
CA ARG A 70 -5.82 10.55 11.23
C ARG A 70 -6.93 9.64 10.73
N LEU A 71 -6.65 8.85 9.69
CA LEU A 71 -7.62 7.99 9.02
C LEU A 71 -7.40 6.54 9.40
N VAL A 72 -8.47 5.76 9.28
CA VAL A 72 -8.48 4.31 9.46
C VAL A 72 -9.37 3.73 8.37
N PHE A 73 -9.01 2.57 7.83
CA PHE A 73 -9.94 1.84 6.96
C PHE A 73 -11.18 1.43 7.75
N SER A 74 -12.36 1.51 7.12
CA SER A 74 -13.61 1.09 7.76
C SER A 74 -13.58 -0.38 8.13
N ASP A 75 -14.24 -0.75 9.23
CA ASP A 75 -14.38 -2.14 9.69
C ASP A 75 -14.93 -3.08 8.61
N ILE A 76 -15.76 -2.58 7.69
CA ILE A 76 -16.29 -3.37 6.56
C ILE A 76 -15.17 -3.91 5.65
N VAL A 77 -14.10 -3.13 5.46
CA VAL A 77 -12.94 -3.56 4.66
C VAL A 77 -12.08 -4.52 5.47
N VAL A 78 -11.82 -4.19 6.75
CA VAL A 78 -11.07 -5.04 7.68
C VAL A 78 -11.71 -6.43 7.80
N ASP A 79 -13.02 -6.50 8.02
CA ASP A 79 -13.79 -7.74 8.16
C ASP A 79 -13.76 -8.60 6.89
N LYS A 80 -13.78 -7.97 5.71
CA LYS A 80 -13.66 -8.68 4.43
C LYS A 80 -12.27 -9.28 4.23
N VAL A 81 -11.24 -8.58 4.69
CA VAL A 81 -9.85 -9.06 4.62
C VAL A 81 -9.65 -10.19 5.61
N VAL A 82 -9.96 -9.97 6.89
CA VAL A 82 -9.83 -10.97 7.95
C VAL A 82 -10.68 -12.21 7.67
N GLY A 83 -11.91 -12.05 7.17
CA GLY A 83 -12.79 -13.19 6.86
C GLY A 83 -12.28 -14.13 5.77
N GLN A 84 -11.23 -13.75 5.03
CA GLN A 84 -10.59 -14.58 4.01
C GLN A 84 -9.28 -15.24 4.49
N ILE A 85 -8.79 -14.88 5.67
CA ILE A 85 -7.53 -15.37 6.24
C ILE A 85 -7.84 -16.14 7.53
N LYS A 86 -7.27 -17.34 7.70
CA LYS A 86 -7.58 -18.21 8.85
C LYS A 86 -6.88 -17.79 10.15
N GLY A 87 -5.72 -17.15 10.05
CA GLY A 87 -4.91 -16.72 11.19
C GLY A 87 -5.45 -15.50 11.93
N SER A 88 -4.93 -15.28 13.14
CA SER A 88 -5.28 -14.15 14.01
C SER A 88 -4.26 -13.00 13.97
N SER A 89 -3.21 -13.12 13.17
CA SER A 89 -2.17 -12.12 12.99
C SER A 89 -1.80 -12.02 11.52
N PHE A 90 -1.43 -10.82 11.08
CA PHE A 90 -1.27 -10.47 9.68
C PHE A 90 0.09 -9.84 9.39
N ALA A 91 0.59 -10.07 8.18
CA ALA A 91 1.62 -9.25 7.59
C ALA A 91 0.99 -8.40 6.49
N VAL A 92 1.27 -7.09 6.51
CA VAL A 92 0.73 -6.08 5.61
C VAL A 92 1.89 -5.50 4.81
N ARG A 93 1.88 -5.67 3.50
CA ARG A 93 2.97 -5.25 2.62
C ARG A 93 2.45 -4.38 1.50
N SER A 94 3.19 -3.33 1.19
CA SER A 94 3.01 -2.60 -0.06
C SER A 94 3.38 -3.49 -1.24
N SER A 95 2.69 -3.29 -2.35
CA SER A 95 3.01 -3.85 -3.66
C SER A 95 2.81 -2.73 -4.66
N SER A 96 3.88 -2.04 -4.99
CA SER A 96 3.86 -0.93 -5.96
C SER A 96 4.45 -1.37 -7.29
N PHE A 97 3.87 -0.93 -8.41
CA PHE A 97 4.34 -1.24 -9.76
C PHE A 97 5.83 -0.90 -9.99
N ASP A 98 6.31 0.16 -9.33
CA ASP A 98 7.71 0.60 -9.37
C ASP A 98 8.69 -0.39 -8.71
N GLU A 99 8.22 -1.27 -7.82
CA GLU A 99 9.06 -2.31 -7.20
C GLU A 99 9.37 -3.45 -8.19
N ASP A 100 8.48 -3.67 -9.16
CA ASP A 100 8.51 -4.84 -10.04
C ASP A 100 9.05 -4.56 -11.45
N THR A 101 8.98 -3.32 -11.94
CA THR A 101 9.21 -3.06 -13.38
C THR A 101 10.37 -2.14 -13.74
N LEU A 102 11.01 -1.43 -12.80
CA LEU A 102 12.02 -0.42 -13.16
C LEU A 102 13.37 -0.59 -12.45
N VAL A 103 14.32 -1.08 -13.26
CA VAL A 103 15.78 -0.82 -13.21
C VAL A 103 16.56 -1.45 -12.06
N ASN A 104 17.17 -2.63 -12.29
CA ASN A 104 18.46 -3.14 -11.77
C ASN A 104 18.87 -2.84 -10.30
N GLY A 105 17.93 -2.51 -9.44
CA GLY A 105 18.13 -2.09 -8.07
C GLY A 105 16.79 -2.22 -7.37
N THR A 106 16.69 -3.21 -6.50
CA THR A 106 15.48 -3.52 -5.76
C THR A 106 15.00 -2.25 -5.06
N ALA A 107 13.75 -1.82 -5.29
CA ALA A 107 13.07 -0.82 -4.47
C ALA A 107 12.84 -1.31 -3.01
N ALA A 108 13.58 -2.35 -2.59
CA ALA A 108 13.57 -2.92 -1.25
C ALA A 108 13.81 -1.83 -0.21
N GLY A 109 12.83 -1.70 0.70
CA GLY A 109 12.87 -0.76 1.81
C GLY A 109 12.54 0.68 1.41
N ILE A 110 11.99 0.94 0.22
CA ILE A 110 11.40 2.25 -0.10
C ILE A 110 10.03 2.41 0.58
N TYR A 111 9.24 1.36 0.57
CA TYR A 111 7.90 1.33 1.15
C TYR A 111 7.88 0.52 2.46
N GLU A 112 6.90 0.80 3.31
CA GLU A 112 6.77 0.16 4.62
C GLU A 112 6.07 -1.20 4.51
N SER A 113 6.39 -2.08 5.46
CA SER A 113 5.78 -3.40 5.64
C SER A 113 5.66 -3.67 7.14
N GLU A 114 4.52 -4.17 7.56
CA GLU A 114 4.19 -4.43 8.96
C GLU A 114 3.96 -5.94 9.16
N ILE A 115 4.41 -6.49 10.28
CA ILE A 115 4.25 -7.91 10.63
C ILE A 115 3.65 -8.04 12.03
N GLY A 116 2.99 -9.16 12.31
CA GLY A 116 2.39 -9.37 13.63
C GLY A 116 1.12 -8.54 13.88
N VAL A 117 0.55 -7.94 12.84
CA VAL A 117 -0.59 -7.02 12.93
C VAL A 117 -1.83 -7.76 13.42
N THR A 118 -2.50 -7.24 14.44
CA THR A 118 -3.78 -7.76 14.92
C THR A 118 -4.96 -7.27 14.08
N ARG A 119 -6.14 -7.86 14.25
CA ARG A 119 -7.37 -7.40 13.56
C ARG A 119 -7.68 -5.95 13.88
N GLU A 120 -7.52 -5.58 15.15
CA GLU A 120 -7.83 -4.25 15.69
C GLU A 120 -6.89 -3.18 15.12
N GLU A 121 -5.65 -3.56 14.82
CA GLU A 121 -4.63 -2.67 14.25
C GLU A 121 -4.66 -2.62 12.72
N LEU A 122 -5.26 -3.63 12.06
CA LEU A 122 -5.20 -3.79 10.60
C LEU A 122 -5.66 -2.54 9.85
N GLY A 123 -6.75 -1.92 10.29
CA GLY A 123 -7.28 -0.71 9.65
C GLY A 123 -6.29 0.46 9.67
N VAL A 124 -5.53 0.61 10.75
CA VAL A 124 -4.49 1.65 10.90
C VAL A 124 -3.27 1.27 10.08
N LYS A 125 -2.84 0.02 10.16
CA LYS A 125 -1.63 -0.49 9.49
C LYS A 125 -1.76 -0.45 7.97
N LEU A 126 -2.96 -0.67 7.42
CA LEU A 126 -3.24 -0.44 6.00
C LEU A 126 -2.98 1.02 5.60
N VAL A 127 -3.43 1.98 6.42
CA VAL A 127 -3.20 3.40 6.15
C VAL A 127 -1.72 3.77 6.28
N GLU A 128 -0.99 3.20 7.25
CA GLU A 128 0.45 3.41 7.40
C GLU A 128 1.23 2.94 6.16
N VAL A 129 0.94 1.73 5.68
CA VAL A 129 1.54 1.20 4.45
C VAL A 129 1.20 2.08 3.25
N ILE A 130 -0.03 2.58 3.14
CA ILE A 130 -0.42 3.54 2.09
C ILE A 130 0.32 4.88 2.23
N SER A 131 0.47 5.37 3.46
CA SER A 131 1.18 6.60 3.79
C SER A 131 2.67 6.53 3.40
N SER A 132 3.27 5.34 3.40
CA SER A 132 4.66 5.13 2.99
C SER A 132 4.91 5.48 1.52
N PHE A 133 3.90 5.42 0.65
CA PHE A 133 3.99 5.86 -0.74
C PHE A 133 4.33 7.35 -0.87
N PHE A 134 3.88 8.15 0.10
CA PHE A 134 4.12 9.58 0.21
C PHE A 134 5.31 9.91 1.12
N SER A 135 6.12 8.92 1.51
CA SER A 135 7.33 9.19 2.30
C SER A 135 8.31 10.05 1.50
N GLU A 136 9.14 10.82 2.21
CA GLU A 136 10.22 11.61 1.58
C GLU A 136 11.13 10.71 0.72
N LYS A 137 11.42 9.50 1.20
CA LYS A 137 12.22 8.51 0.47
C LYS A 137 11.55 8.08 -0.82
N ALA A 138 10.26 7.72 -0.78
CA ALA A 138 9.52 7.25 -1.95
C ALA A 138 9.32 8.36 -3.00
N VAL A 139 8.94 9.57 -2.57
CA VAL A 139 8.77 10.73 -3.47
C VAL A 139 10.11 11.12 -4.10
N SER A 140 11.19 11.15 -3.32
CA SER A 140 12.53 11.45 -3.85
C SER A 140 12.99 10.39 -4.84
N TYR A 141 12.78 9.11 -4.53
CA TYR A 141 13.11 8.01 -5.43
C TYR A 141 12.39 8.15 -6.76
N ARG A 142 11.07 8.35 -6.75
CA ARG A 142 10.28 8.52 -7.97
C ARG A 142 10.70 9.75 -8.76
N HIS A 143 10.94 10.87 -8.10
CA HIS A 143 11.45 12.08 -8.76
C HIS A 143 12.80 11.84 -9.46
N LEU A 144 13.75 11.19 -8.79
CA LEU A 144 15.07 10.90 -9.35
C LEU A 144 15.03 9.96 -10.56
N HIS A 145 14.03 9.08 -10.63
CA HIS A 145 13.88 8.09 -11.70
C HIS A 145 12.81 8.47 -12.73
N GLY A 146 12.22 9.65 -12.64
CA GLY A 146 11.17 10.12 -13.55
C GLY A 146 9.88 9.29 -13.49
N LEU A 147 9.57 8.71 -12.33
CA LEU A 147 8.39 7.87 -12.10
C LEU A 147 7.17 8.72 -11.71
N SER A 148 5.99 8.16 -11.92
CA SER A 148 4.72 8.83 -11.62
C SER A 148 4.46 8.91 -10.12
N ASP A 149 3.99 10.06 -9.62
CA ASP A 149 3.48 10.18 -8.24
C ASP A 149 2.00 9.79 -8.11
N GLU A 150 1.41 9.19 -9.15
CA GLU A 150 0.06 8.65 -9.09
C GLU A 150 0.02 7.43 -8.15
N PRO A 151 -0.84 7.41 -7.12
CA PRO A 151 -0.86 6.36 -6.11
C PRO A 151 -1.56 5.09 -6.61
N VAL A 152 -1.01 4.47 -7.65
CA VAL A 152 -1.47 3.20 -8.23
C VAL A 152 -0.65 2.07 -7.62
N PHE A 153 -1.01 1.65 -6.41
CA PHE A 153 -0.36 0.52 -5.73
C PHE A 153 -1.35 -0.29 -4.91
N ALA A 154 -1.05 -1.57 -4.74
CA ALA A 154 -1.84 -2.49 -3.95
C ALA A 154 -1.22 -2.72 -2.57
N VAL A 155 -2.02 -3.24 -1.64
CA VAL A 155 -1.55 -3.71 -0.34
C VAL A 155 -1.89 -5.19 -0.20
N VAL A 156 -0.88 -6.01 0.05
CA VAL A 156 -1.02 -7.45 0.26
C VAL A 156 -1.10 -7.70 1.77
N VAL A 157 -2.15 -8.40 2.19
CA VAL A 157 -2.36 -8.84 3.57
C VAL A 157 -2.31 -10.36 3.59
N GLN A 158 -1.46 -10.95 4.42
CA GLN A 158 -1.33 -12.39 4.54
C GLN A 158 -1.33 -12.82 5.99
N GLU A 159 -1.61 -14.09 6.25
CA GLU A 159 -1.38 -14.67 7.57
C GLU A 159 0.09 -14.50 8.00
N TYR A 160 0.29 -14.05 9.23
CA TYR A 160 1.60 -14.02 9.87
C TYR A 160 1.73 -15.21 10.81
N ILE A 161 2.64 -16.12 10.46
CA ILE A 161 3.05 -17.23 11.31
C ILE A 161 4.35 -16.82 11.99
N SER A 162 4.32 -16.62 13.31
CA SER A 162 5.54 -16.37 14.07
C SER A 162 6.42 -17.62 13.99
N GLY A 163 7.60 -17.50 13.38
CA GLY A 163 8.57 -18.59 13.37
C GLY A 163 9.01 -18.90 14.80
N SER A 164 8.66 -20.07 15.33
CA SER A 164 9.38 -20.66 16.45
C SER A 164 10.73 -21.14 15.90
N GLY A 165 11.72 -20.26 15.88
CA GLY A 165 13.10 -20.64 15.60
C GLY A 165 13.54 -21.68 16.65
N GLY A 166 13.88 -22.89 16.18
CA GLY A 166 14.59 -23.90 16.97
C GLY A 166 16.08 -23.67 16.99
#